data_AF-A0A2U4CF66-F1
#
_entry.id   AF-A0A2U4CF66-F1
#
_cell.length_a   1.000
_cell.length_b   1.000
_cell.length_c   1.000
_cell.angle_alpha   90.00
_cell.angle_beta   90.00
_cell.angle_gamma   90.00
#
_symmetry.space_group_name_H-M   'P 1'
#
loop_
_entity.id
_entity.type
_entity.pdbx_description
1 polymer ?
#
loop_
_entity_poly.entity_id
_entity_poly.type
_entity_poly.pdbx_seq_one_letter_code
_entity_poly.pdbx_strand_id
1 'polypeptide(L)'
;MTRVTLQLLTLLWAMTGTSTQTRSSCSVPLAEQPLVNGIQVLMESSVVNSAFPNPSILIAMNLAGAYNLEAQKNLTFKLMDSDTADLTVGQLALTIMALTSSCHDPGKKVSILQRQMENWEPSSLNIPASSFYGPSLAILALCQKHSATTLPIAARFAKSLRANSSPFDVDTGAVVTLALTCMYNKIPIGSEEGYRALFSQVLKNTVENISMSILDNGIIGNIYSTGLAMQALSVTPEPPKKEWNCQQTMDSVLDEMKEGKFHNPMSIAQILPSLKGKTYLDVPHVSCSPGHEVQPTLPSHPSRVPTSASNITVKYTINNQLRGVELLFNETINVSVKEGSVLLVVLEEAQRKNPTFKFETTMTSWGLVVSSINNIAENVTHKTYWQFLSGKTPLNEGVADYIPFNCEHITANFTQY
;
A
#
# COMPACT_ATOMS: atom_id res chain seq x y z
N MET A 1 30.80 -45.20 32.49
CA MET A 1 29.50 -44.95 31.83
C MET A 1 28.91 -43.60 32.27
N THR A 2 29.69 -42.52 32.18
CA THR A 2 29.33 -41.22 32.80
C THR A 2 29.86 -40.02 31.98
N ARG A 3 30.10 -40.22 30.68
CA ARG A 3 30.47 -39.14 29.74
C ARG A 3 29.59 -39.06 28.49
N VAL A 4 28.69 -40.03 28.28
CA VAL A 4 27.77 -40.06 27.12
C VAL A 4 26.38 -39.52 27.47
N THR A 5 26.05 -39.39 28.75
CA THR A 5 24.75 -38.86 29.22
C THR A 5 24.69 -37.32 29.30
N LEU A 6 25.83 -36.62 29.21
CA LEU A 6 25.85 -35.14 29.29
C LEU A 6 25.70 -34.44 27.92
N GLN A 7 25.92 -35.15 26.81
CA GLN A 7 25.75 -34.60 25.46
C GLN A 7 24.32 -34.73 24.92
N LEU A 8 23.48 -35.56 25.53
CA LEU A 8 22.06 -35.70 25.15
C LEU A 8 21.15 -34.66 25.82
N LEU A 9 21.59 -34.00 26.89
CA LEU A 9 20.83 -32.93 27.56
C LEU A 9 21.05 -31.54 26.93
N THR A 10 22.14 -31.33 26.17
CA THR A 10 22.39 -30.06 25.45
C THR A 10 21.72 -30.00 24.08
N LEU A 11 21.29 -31.14 23.53
CA LEU A 11 20.56 -31.21 22.25
C LEU A 11 19.04 -31.01 22.38
N LEU A 12 18.50 -31.00 23.61
CA LEU A 12 17.08 -30.76 23.89
C LEU A 12 16.74 -29.30 24.26
N TRP A 13 17.74 -28.42 24.32
CA TRP A 13 17.56 -26.98 24.60
C TRP A 13 17.70 -26.09 23.34
N ALA A 14 17.70 -26.67 22.15
CA ALA A 14 17.76 -25.94 20.87
C ALA A 14 16.39 -25.80 20.17
N MET A 15 15.27 -26.18 20.83
CA MET A 15 13.93 -26.15 20.23
C MET A 15 12.92 -25.24 20.97
N THR A 16 13.34 -24.50 21.99
CA THR A 16 12.47 -23.58 22.73
C THR A 16 12.89 -22.14 22.48
N GLY A 17 12.57 -21.65 21.29
CA GLY A 17 12.86 -20.28 20.87
C GLY A 17 12.15 -19.90 19.57
N THR A 18 11.09 -20.61 19.18
CA THR A 18 10.12 -20.07 18.23
C THR A 18 9.00 -19.51 19.09
N SER A 19 8.95 -18.18 19.20
CA SER A 19 7.69 -17.51 19.51
C SER A 19 6.74 -17.90 18.37
N THR A 20 5.99 -18.98 18.53
CA THR A 20 4.84 -19.28 17.68
C THR A 20 3.77 -18.26 18.05
N GLN A 21 3.97 -17.02 17.59
CA GLN A 21 2.90 -16.04 17.50
C GLN A 21 1.79 -16.72 16.69
N THR A 22 0.70 -17.08 17.35
CA THR A 22 -0.50 -17.60 16.71
C THR A 22 -1.02 -16.52 15.77
N ARG A 23 -0.65 -16.63 14.49
CA ARG A 23 -1.14 -15.78 13.41
C ARG A 23 -2.65 -15.98 13.35
N SER A 24 -3.43 -14.93 13.60
CA SER A 24 -4.84 -14.94 13.22
C SER A 24 -4.86 -15.10 11.70
N SER A 25 -5.18 -16.31 11.25
CA SER A 25 -5.05 -16.70 9.86
C SER A 25 -6.36 -17.27 9.36
N CYS A 26 -6.85 -16.67 8.30
CA CYS A 26 -7.82 -17.24 7.40
C CYS A 26 -7.10 -17.53 6.08
N SER A 27 -7.67 -18.41 5.26
CA SER A 27 -7.09 -18.80 3.98
C SER A 27 -8.15 -18.67 2.91
N VAL A 28 -7.72 -18.30 1.70
CA VAL A 28 -8.61 -18.27 0.54
C VAL A 28 -9.14 -19.69 0.31
N PRO A 29 -10.47 -19.89 0.24
CA PRO A 29 -11.06 -21.19 -0.05
C PRO A 29 -10.50 -21.78 -1.34
N LEU A 30 -10.27 -23.10 -1.40
CA LEU A 30 -9.69 -23.75 -2.59
C LEU A 30 -10.48 -23.47 -3.88
N ALA A 31 -11.81 -23.34 -3.76
CA ALA A 31 -12.69 -23.01 -4.88
C ALA A 31 -12.45 -21.60 -5.46
N GLU A 32 -11.92 -20.68 -4.66
CA GLU A 32 -11.70 -19.27 -5.02
C GLU A 32 -10.23 -19.00 -5.42
N GLN A 33 -9.34 -19.99 -5.33
CA GLN A 33 -7.95 -19.88 -5.78
C GLN A 33 -7.80 -19.44 -7.24
N PRO A 34 -8.64 -19.90 -8.21
CA PRO A 34 -8.56 -19.42 -9.59
C PRO A 34 -8.76 -17.90 -9.72
N LEU A 35 -9.59 -17.29 -8.87
CA LEU A 35 -9.82 -15.85 -8.87
C LEU A 35 -8.57 -15.09 -8.41
N VAL A 36 -7.92 -15.56 -7.34
CA VAL A 36 -6.67 -14.98 -6.84
C VAL A 36 -5.54 -15.12 -7.86
N ASN A 37 -5.43 -16.29 -8.49
CA ASN A 37 -4.45 -16.51 -9.55
C ASN A 37 -4.70 -15.59 -10.76
N GLY A 38 -5.97 -15.33 -11.09
CA GLY A 38 -6.35 -14.41 -12.15
C GLY A 38 -5.85 -12.99 -11.93
N ILE A 39 -6.08 -12.41 -10.73
CA ILE A 39 -5.58 -11.06 -10.42
C ILE A 39 -4.06 -11.01 -10.32
N GLN A 40 -3.40 -12.09 -9.87
CA GLN A 40 -1.94 -12.15 -9.87
C GLN A 40 -1.38 -12.06 -11.29
N VAL A 41 -1.93 -12.84 -12.24
CA VAL A 41 -1.52 -12.77 -13.65
C VAL A 41 -1.82 -11.37 -14.23
N LEU A 42 -2.97 -10.78 -13.90
CA LEU A 42 -3.31 -9.41 -14.32
C LEU A 42 -2.26 -8.40 -13.84
N MET A 43 -1.88 -8.44 -12.57
CA MET A 43 -0.83 -7.59 -12.01
C MET A 43 0.53 -7.82 -12.66
N GLU A 44 0.96 -9.06 -12.83
CA GLU A 44 2.25 -9.37 -13.45
C GLU A 44 2.29 -8.94 -14.92
N SER A 45 1.17 -9.01 -15.63
CA SER A 45 1.05 -8.57 -17.02
C SER A 45 1.17 -7.05 -17.20
N SER A 46 0.99 -6.26 -16.14
CA SER A 46 1.17 -4.80 -16.21
C SER A 46 2.64 -4.38 -16.29
N VAL A 47 3.57 -5.32 -16.09
CA VAL A 47 5.01 -5.08 -16.14
C VAL A 47 5.49 -5.15 -17.58
N VAL A 48 5.52 -4.00 -18.25
CA VAL A 48 6.07 -3.84 -19.61
C VAL A 48 7.24 -2.85 -19.64
N ASN A 49 7.98 -2.80 -20.75
CA ASN A 49 9.18 -1.96 -20.88
C ASN A 49 8.90 -0.46 -20.67
N SER A 50 7.77 0.05 -21.13
CA SER A 50 7.37 1.45 -20.93
C SER A 50 6.69 1.73 -19.59
N ALA A 51 6.35 0.71 -18.81
CA ALA A 51 5.63 0.89 -17.55
C ALA A 51 6.53 1.49 -16.46
N PHE A 52 5.89 2.31 -15.61
CA PHE A 52 6.49 2.84 -14.38
C PHE A 52 6.97 1.69 -13.49
N PRO A 53 8.26 1.66 -13.05
CA PRO A 53 8.76 0.61 -12.19
C PRO A 53 8.10 0.65 -10.81
N ASN A 54 7.24 -0.32 -10.51
CA ASN A 54 6.51 -0.37 -9.24
C ASN A 54 7.10 -1.45 -8.30
N PRO A 55 7.80 -1.09 -7.22
CA PRO A 55 8.40 -2.08 -6.31
C PRO A 55 7.36 -2.90 -5.54
N SER A 56 6.16 -2.37 -5.29
CA SER A 56 5.10 -3.13 -4.60
C SER A 56 4.64 -4.33 -5.41
N ILE A 57 4.57 -4.21 -6.74
CA ILE A 57 4.25 -5.33 -7.64
C ILE A 57 5.32 -6.43 -7.53
N LEU A 58 6.62 -6.05 -7.53
CA LEU A 58 7.71 -7.02 -7.39
C LEU A 58 7.68 -7.73 -6.02
N ILE A 59 7.43 -6.99 -4.94
CA ILE A 59 7.25 -7.57 -3.60
C ILE A 59 6.09 -8.57 -3.62
N ALA A 60 4.94 -8.19 -4.18
CA ALA A 60 3.74 -9.01 -4.20
C ALA A 60 3.93 -10.32 -4.97
N MET A 61 4.46 -10.26 -6.20
CA MET A 61 4.70 -11.49 -6.99
C MET A 61 5.77 -12.37 -6.36
N ASN A 62 6.80 -11.80 -5.73
CA ASN A 62 7.84 -12.59 -5.06
C ASN A 62 7.33 -13.28 -3.79
N LEU A 63 6.44 -12.63 -3.04
CA LEU A 63 5.78 -13.24 -1.87
C LEU A 63 4.76 -14.31 -2.26
N ALA A 64 4.07 -14.10 -3.39
CA ALA A 64 3.05 -15.02 -3.90
C ALA A 64 3.64 -16.23 -4.66
N GLY A 65 4.84 -16.08 -5.22
CA GLY A 65 5.43 -16.99 -6.21
C GLY A 65 5.08 -16.51 -7.62
N ALA A 66 6.05 -15.92 -8.32
CA ALA A 66 5.82 -15.27 -9.61
C ALA A 66 5.51 -16.26 -10.73
N TYR A 67 4.48 -16.00 -11.54
CA TYR A 67 4.19 -16.80 -12.74
C TYR A 67 5.00 -16.34 -13.95
N ASN A 68 5.15 -15.02 -14.12
CA ASN A 68 5.85 -14.41 -15.23
C ASN A 68 7.28 -14.03 -14.84
N LEU A 69 8.21 -14.99 -15.01
CA LEU A 69 9.63 -14.81 -14.70
C LEU A 69 10.32 -13.72 -15.54
N GLU A 70 9.82 -13.45 -16.75
CA GLU A 70 10.35 -12.37 -17.60
C GLU A 70 9.99 -10.99 -17.04
N ALA A 71 8.72 -10.80 -16.66
CA ALA A 71 8.25 -9.61 -15.96
C ALA A 71 9.00 -9.40 -14.64
N GLN A 72 9.12 -10.44 -13.82
CA GLN A 72 9.87 -10.41 -12.56
C GLN A 72 11.31 -9.95 -12.78
N LYS A 73 12.01 -10.55 -13.75
CA LYS A 73 13.39 -10.21 -14.11
C LYS A 73 13.51 -8.76 -14.61
N ASN A 74 12.62 -8.34 -15.51
CA ASN A 74 12.61 -6.98 -16.06
C ASN A 74 12.42 -5.93 -14.95
N LEU A 75 11.40 -6.10 -14.11
CA LEU A 75 11.12 -5.19 -13.01
C LEU A 75 12.26 -5.15 -11.99
N THR A 76 12.89 -6.30 -11.71
CA THR A 76 14.07 -6.37 -10.84
C THR A 76 15.19 -5.48 -11.38
N PHE A 77 15.56 -5.61 -12.65
CA PHE A 77 16.63 -4.78 -13.24
C PHE A 77 16.29 -3.29 -13.27
N LYS A 78 15.05 -2.92 -13.61
CA LYS A 78 14.60 -1.53 -13.56
C LYS A 78 14.76 -0.90 -12.17
N LEU A 79 14.49 -1.67 -11.12
CA LEU A 79 14.62 -1.21 -9.73
C LEU A 79 16.08 -1.19 -9.23
N MET A 80 16.94 -2.06 -9.78
CA MET A 80 18.38 -1.99 -9.54
C MET A 80 18.95 -0.68 -10.10
N ASP A 81 18.63 -0.38 -11.36
CA ASP A 81 19.13 0.79 -12.10
C ASP A 81 18.48 2.12 -11.69
N SER A 82 17.49 2.10 -10.79
CA SER A 82 16.82 3.31 -10.34
C SER A 82 17.78 4.28 -9.63
N ASP A 83 17.75 5.56 -10.00
CA ASP A 83 18.49 6.58 -9.26
C ASP A 83 17.85 6.80 -7.89
N THR A 84 18.66 6.76 -6.83
CA THR A 84 18.20 7.04 -5.47
C THR A 84 17.81 8.49 -5.24
N ALA A 85 18.32 9.43 -6.04
CA ALA A 85 17.99 10.85 -5.93
C ALA A 85 16.53 11.13 -6.29
N ASP A 86 15.94 10.31 -7.16
CA ASP A 86 14.55 10.45 -7.63
C ASP A 86 13.54 9.76 -6.70
N LEU A 87 14.00 9.03 -5.69
CA LEU A 87 13.15 8.23 -4.81
C LEU A 87 12.89 8.95 -3.49
N THR A 88 11.61 9.08 -3.16
CA THR A 88 11.20 9.42 -1.79
C THR A 88 11.62 8.34 -0.80
N VAL A 89 11.63 8.67 0.50
CA VAL A 89 11.93 7.73 1.59
C VAL A 89 11.11 6.43 1.48
N GLY A 90 9.81 6.55 1.20
CA GLY A 90 8.91 5.40 1.05
C GLY A 90 9.22 4.57 -0.20
N GLN A 91 9.48 5.22 -1.34
CA GLN A 91 9.86 4.51 -2.57
C GLN A 91 11.20 3.81 -2.43
N LEU A 92 12.20 4.45 -1.82
CA LEU A 92 13.51 3.85 -1.56
C LEU A 92 13.39 2.61 -0.66
N ALA A 93 12.55 2.68 0.37
CA ALA A 93 12.26 1.55 1.25
C ALA A 93 11.58 0.38 0.52
N LEU A 94 10.57 0.68 -0.31
CA LEU A 94 9.91 -0.32 -1.15
C LEU A 94 10.89 -0.95 -2.15
N THR A 95 11.75 -0.17 -2.79
CA THR A 95 12.82 -0.66 -3.68
C THR A 95 13.77 -1.60 -2.94
N ILE A 96 14.20 -1.27 -1.72
CA ILE A 96 15.06 -2.14 -0.90
C ILE A 96 14.37 -3.47 -0.59
N MET A 97 13.10 -3.45 -0.20
CA MET A 97 12.33 -4.67 0.08
C MET A 97 12.11 -5.51 -1.20
N ALA A 98 11.83 -4.87 -2.33
CA ALA A 98 11.64 -5.53 -3.62
C ALA A 98 12.92 -6.22 -4.14
N LEU A 99 14.08 -5.57 -4.01
CA LEU A 99 15.37 -6.18 -4.34
C LEU A 99 15.70 -7.33 -3.38
N THR A 100 15.38 -7.16 -2.09
CA THR A 100 15.57 -8.20 -1.07
C THR A 100 14.73 -9.44 -1.38
N SER A 101 13.45 -9.28 -1.74
CA SER A 101 12.59 -10.41 -2.11
C SER A 101 13.01 -11.08 -3.42
N SER A 102 13.82 -10.40 -4.24
CA SER A 102 14.42 -10.95 -5.47
C SER A 102 15.81 -11.54 -5.23
N CYS A 103 16.25 -11.65 -3.97
CA CYS A 103 17.60 -12.08 -3.59
C CYS A 103 18.74 -11.25 -4.19
N HIS A 104 18.46 -9.99 -4.53
CA HIS A 104 19.47 -9.02 -4.97
C HIS A 104 19.91 -8.13 -3.82
N ASP A 105 21.21 -7.84 -3.75
CA ASP A 105 21.76 -6.89 -2.79
C ASP A 105 21.28 -5.46 -3.11
N PRO A 106 20.54 -4.78 -2.22
CA PRO A 106 20.14 -3.38 -2.43
C PRO A 106 21.32 -2.40 -2.35
N GLY A 107 22.49 -2.84 -1.88
CA GLY A 107 23.73 -2.08 -1.88
C GLY A 107 23.62 -0.74 -1.14
N LYS A 108 24.09 0.34 -1.79
CA LYS A 108 24.12 1.69 -1.21
C LYS A 108 22.72 2.26 -0.89
N LYS A 109 21.65 1.70 -1.45
CA LYS A 109 20.27 2.16 -1.18
C LYS A 109 19.95 2.07 0.32
N VAL A 110 20.44 1.04 1.01
CA VAL A 110 20.23 0.84 2.47
C VAL A 110 20.91 1.95 3.29
N SER A 111 22.17 2.27 3.01
CA SER A 111 22.90 3.30 3.76
C SER A 111 22.40 4.71 3.47
N ILE A 112 21.89 4.97 2.26
CA ILE A 112 21.21 6.22 1.91
C ILE A 112 19.90 6.35 2.71
N LEU A 113 19.07 5.30 2.73
CA LEU A 113 17.82 5.30 3.50
C LEU A 113 18.08 5.50 5.00
N GLN A 114 19.09 4.81 5.55
CA GLN A 114 19.51 4.96 6.94
C GLN A 114 19.83 6.43 7.25
N ARG A 115 20.66 7.08 6.44
CA ARG A 115 21.02 8.50 6.63
C ARG A 115 19.82 9.45 6.51
N GLN A 116 18.92 9.19 5.56
CA GLN A 116 17.69 9.97 5.42
C GLN A 116 16.83 9.85 6.68
N MET A 117 16.71 8.65 7.24
CA MET A 117 15.90 8.38 8.43
C MET A 117 16.55 8.85 9.74
N GLU A 118 17.88 8.90 9.82
CA GLU A 118 18.61 9.52 10.93
C GLU A 118 18.28 11.01 11.08
N ASN A 119 18.09 11.69 9.95
CA ASN A 119 17.70 13.11 9.89
C ASN A 119 16.19 13.34 9.80
N TRP A 120 15.38 12.28 9.75
CA TRP A 120 13.93 12.40 9.65
C TRP A 120 13.32 12.86 10.97
N GLU A 121 12.52 13.92 10.89
CA GLU A 121 11.65 14.42 11.95
C GLU A 121 10.32 14.89 11.35
N PRO A 122 9.18 14.71 12.06
CA PRO A 122 7.91 15.26 11.62
C PRO A 122 7.94 16.79 11.67
N SER A 123 7.33 17.46 10.68
CA SER A 123 7.33 18.93 10.63
C SER A 123 6.57 19.60 11.78
N SER A 124 5.65 18.88 12.43
CA SER A 124 4.90 19.30 13.62
C SER A 124 4.22 18.10 14.28
N LEU A 125 3.56 18.32 15.43
CA LEU A 125 2.75 17.31 16.12
C LEU A 125 1.35 17.10 15.50
N ASN A 126 0.97 17.88 14.49
CA ASN A 126 -0.34 17.83 13.84
C ASN A 126 -0.18 17.60 12.33
N ILE A 127 0.82 16.82 11.92
CA ILE A 127 0.96 16.44 10.51
C ILE A 127 -0.08 15.39 10.16
N PRO A 128 -0.53 15.33 8.90
CA PRO A 128 -1.52 14.34 8.47
C PRO A 128 -1.02 12.94 8.79
N ALA A 129 -1.90 12.04 9.23
CA ALA A 129 -1.49 10.68 9.61
C ALA A 129 -0.75 9.97 8.47
N SER A 130 -1.19 10.17 7.22
CA SER A 130 -0.53 9.67 6.00
C SER A 130 0.96 10.04 5.87
N SER A 131 1.42 11.12 6.52
CA SER A 131 2.83 11.52 6.53
C SER A 131 3.75 10.49 7.22
N PHE A 132 3.19 9.59 8.03
CA PHE A 132 3.94 8.49 8.66
C PHE A 132 4.03 7.24 7.78
N TYR A 133 3.31 7.13 6.66
CA TYR A 133 3.31 5.95 5.80
C TYR A 133 4.70 5.64 5.22
N GLY A 134 5.32 6.61 4.54
CA GLY A 134 6.66 6.48 3.96
C GLY A 134 7.76 6.16 4.99
N PRO A 135 7.84 6.91 6.10
CA PRO A 135 8.76 6.60 7.21
C PRO A 135 8.53 5.22 7.84
N SER A 136 7.28 4.73 7.88
CA SER A 136 6.97 3.38 8.37
C SER A 136 7.55 2.30 7.45
N LEU A 137 7.42 2.47 6.13
CA LEU A 137 8.07 1.59 5.15
C LEU A 137 9.59 1.58 5.35
N ALA A 138 10.18 2.75 5.59
CA ALA A 138 11.62 2.87 5.82
C ALA A 138 12.09 2.12 7.08
N ILE A 139 11.38 2.27 8.19
CA ILE A 139 11.69 1.53 9.43
C ILE A 139 11.55 0.03 9.19
N LEU A 140 10.51 -0.41 8.48
CA LEU A 140 10.32 -1.82 8.14
C LEU A 140 11.51 -2.36 7.33
N ALA A 141 11.90 -1.68 6.25
CA ALA A 141 13.02 -2.07 5.40
C ALA A 141 14.35 -2.10 6.17
N LEU A 142 14.63 -1.08 6.99
CA LEU A 142 15.84 -0.99 7.80
C LEU A 142 15.88 -2.06 8.90
N CYS A 143 14.74 -2.32 9.58
CA CYS A 143 14.62 -3.38 10.58
C CYS A 143 14.92 -4.77 10.01
N GLN A 144 14.53 -5.02 8.76
CA GLN A 144 14.82 -6.28 8.08
C GLN A 144 16.31 -6.49 7.81
N LYS A 145 17.08 -5.41 7.62
CA LYS A 145 18.53 -5.46 7.37
C LYS A 145 19.36 -5.36 8.65
N HIS A 146 19.12 -4.35 9.47
CA HIS A 146 19.94 -4.01 10.65
C HIS A 146 19.07 -3.48 11.80
N SER A 147 18.42 -4.37 12.54
CA SER A 147 17.49 -3.97 13.63
C SER A 147 18.17 -3.16 14.73
N ALA A 148 19.40 -3.50 15.12
CA ALA A 148 20.12 -2.82 16.19
C ALA A 148 20.38 -1.32 15.88
N THR A 149 20.84 -1.01 14.66
CA THR A 149 21.08 0.39 14.24
C THR A 149 19.78 1.15 13.94
N THR A 150 18.70 0.44 13.66
CA THR A 150 17.37 1.02 13.42
C THR A 150 16.66 1.40 14.72
N LEU A 151 17.05 0.81 15.86
CA LEU A 151 16.35 0.94 17.13
C LEU A 151 16.15 2.40 17.61
N PRO A 152 17.17 3.29 17.57
CA PRO A 152 16.97 4.69 17.98
C PRO A 152 16.00 5.44 17.05
N ILE A 153 16.07 5.19 15.74
CA ILE A 153 15.18 5.79 14.73
C ILE A 153 13.74 5.36 14.99
N ALA A 154 13.51 4.06 15.17
CA ALA A 154 12.20 3.50 15.44
C ALA A 154 11.58 4.04 16.74
N ALA A 155 12.39 4.24 17.78
CA ALA A 155 11.91 4.82 19.04
C ALA A 155 11.56 6.30 18.92
N ARG A 156 12.34 7.10 18.18
CA ARG A 156 11.99 8.49 17.88
C ARG A 156 10.68 8.55 17.09
N PHE A 157 10.57 7.74 16.04
CA PHE A 157 9.35 7.59 15.25
C PHE A 157 8.13 7.21 16.10
N ALA A 158 8.24 6.20 16.95
CA ALA A 158 7.16 5.75 17.82
C ALA A 158 6.71 6.85 18.80
N LYS A 159 7.65 7.64 19.35
CA LYS A 159 7.34 8.80 20.21
C LYS A 159 6.61 9.89 19.42
N SER A 160 7.07 10.21 18.22
CA SER A 160 6.43 11.19 17.33
C SER A 160 5.02 10.78 16.94
N LEU A 161 4.83 9.50 16.56
CA LEU A 161 3.51 8.98 16.20
C LEU A 161 2.54 9.03 17.40
N ARG A 162 3.01 8.65 18.60
CA ARG A 162 2.21 8.71 19.83
C ARG A 162 1.79 10.13 20.21
N ALA A 163 2.61 11.12 19.86
CA ALA A 163 2.31 12.53 20.11
C ALA A 163 1.45 13.17 19.01
N ASN A 164 1.25 12.50 17.87
CA ASN A 164 0.43 13.00 16.78
C ASN A 164 -1.05 12.96 17.14
N SER A 165 -1.79 14.03 16.84
CA SER A 165 -3.22 14.14 17.14
C SER A 165 -4.14 14.09 15.91
N SER A 166 -3.56 13.94 14.72
CA SER A 166 -4.33 13.91 13.47
C SER A 166 -5.26 12.69 13.37
N PRO A 167 -6.37 12.79 12.62
CA PRO A 167 -7.27 11.67 12.37
C PRO A 167 -6.54 10.43 11.87
N PHE A 168 -6.98 9.27 12.33
CA PHE A 168 -6.36 7.99 12.02
C PHE A 168 -6.51 7.63 10.53
N ASP A 169 -5.46 7.06 9.96
CA ASP A 169 -5.39 6.57 8.58
C ASP A 169 -5.05 5.06 8.61
N VAL A 170 -5.91 4.23 8.02
CA VAL A 170 -5.83 2.77 8.11
C VAL A 170 -4.59 2.23 7.40
N ASP A 171 -4.30 2.72 6.19
CA ASP A 171 -3.11 2.35 5.42
C ASP A 171 -1.82 2.62 6.20
N THR A 172 -1.71 3.82 6.78
CA THR A 172 -0.58 4.19 7.63
C THR A 172 -0.50 3.32 8.86
N GLY A 173 -1.61 3.17 9.59
CA GLY A 173 -1.64 2.34 10.79
C GLY A 173 -1.22 0.90 10.52
N ALA A 174 -1.61 0.36 9.38
CA ALA A 174 -1.20 -0.98 8.96
C ALA A 174 0.32 -1.08 8.77
N VAL A 175 0.93 -0.16 8.01
CA VAL A 175 2.39 -0.19 7.78
C VAL A 175 3.17 0.14 9.05
N VAL A 176 2.69 1.04 9.90
CA VAL A 176 3.21 1.28 11.25
C VAL A 176 3.24 -0.04 12.04
N THR A 177 2.14 -0.78 12.03
CA THR A 177 2.03 -2.05 12.75
C THR A 177 3.06 -3.05 12.27
N LEU A 178 3.25 -3.18 10.94
CA LEU A 178 4.29 -4.05 10.37
C LEU A 178 5.70 -3.61 10.81
N ALA A 179 6.01 -2.32 10.68
CA ALA A 179 7.33 -1.77 11.02
C ALA A 179 7.67 -1.96 12.51
N LEU A 180 6.75 -1.61 13.41
CA LEU A 180 6.96 -1.71 14.84
C LEU A 180 6.91 -3.16 15.33
N THR A 181 6.14 -4.04 14.68
CA THR A 181 6.19 -5.49 14.95
C THR A 181 7.55 -6.07 14.61
N CYS A 182 8.15 -5.68 13.48
CA CYS A 182 9.52 -6.08 13.15
C CYS A 182 10.50 -5.66 14.25
N MET A 183 10.43 -4.40 14.68
CA MET A 183 11.31 -3.85 15.71
C MET A 183 11.10 -4.52 17.07
N TYR A 184 9.83 -4.73 17.47
CA TYR A 184 9.44 -5.40 18.71
C TYR A 184 10.05 -6.81 18.81
N ASN A 185 10.06 -7.54 17.71
CA ASN A 185 10.58 -8.91 17.64
C ASN A 185 12.11 -8.98 17.55
N LYS A 186 12.80 -7.87 17.23
CA LYS A 186 14.25 -7.82 17.00
C LYS A 186 15.00 -6.87 17.95
N ILE A 187 14.45 -6.61 19.13
CA ILE A 187 15.14 -5.83 20.17
C ILE A 187 16.38 -6.62 20.65
N PRO A 188 17.58 -6.03 20.65
CA PRO A 188 18.78 -6.69 21.14
C PRO A 188 18.66 -7.06 22.62
N ILE A 189 19.15 -8.25 22.97
CA ILE A 189 19.23 -8.72 24.36
C ILE A 189 20.00 -7.69 25.20
N GLY A 190 19.44 -7.31 26.36
CA GLY A 190 20.02 -6.31 27.26
C GLY A 190 19.66 -4.85 26.94
N SER A 191 18.95 -4.57 25.84
CA SER A 191 18.39 -3.24 25.52
C SER A 191 16.86 -3.21 25.63
N GLU A 192 16.27 -4.13 26.38
CA GLU A 192 14.83 -4.37 26.36
C GLU A 192 14.02 -3.34 27.15
N GLU A 193 14.61 -2.82 28.24
CA GLU A 193 13.91 -1.93 29.16
C GLU A 193 13.61 -0.59 28.48
N GLY A 194 12.31 -0.24 28.39
CA GLY A 194 11.81 0.97 27.74
C GLY A 194 11.43 0.81 26.26
N TYR A 195 12.26 0.18 25.41
CA TYR A 195 11.94 0.02 23.98
C TYR A 195 10.75 -0.90 23.74
N ARG A 196 10.74 -2.08 24.39
CA ARG A 196 9.64 -3.05 24.26
C ARG A 196 8.31 -2.46 24.71
N ALA A 197 8.32 -1.75 25.84
CA ALA A 197 7.14 -1.09 26.39
C ALA A 197 6.64 0.04 25.48
N LEU A 198 7.53 0.84 24.92
CA LEU A 198 7.17 1.90 23.96
C LEU A 198 6.50 1.32 22.71
N PHE A 199 7.10 0.30 22.09
CA PHE A 199 6.54 -0.30 20.87
C PHE A 199 5.23 -1.03 21.16
N SER A 200 5.14 -1.79 22.26
CA SER A 200 3.89 -2.43 22.71
C SER A 200 2.76 -1.40 22.87
N GLN A 201 3.02 -0.28 23.54
CA GLN A 201 2.00 0.75 23.74
C GLN A 201 1.50 1.34 22.41
N VAL A 202 2.42 1.66 21.48
CA VAL A 202 2.05 2.22 20.18
C VAL A 202 1.29 1.18 19.35
N LEU A 203 1.79 -0.06 19.28
CA LEU A 203 1.13 -1.17 18.58
C LEU A 203 -0.29 -1.38 19.09
N LYS A 204 -0.49 -1.43 20.40
CA LYS A 204 -1.82 -1.58 21.01
C LYS A 204 -2.78 -0.48 20.58
N ASN A 205 -2.36 0.78 20.63
CA ASN A 205 -3.20 1.90 20.22
C ASN A 205 -3.51 1.87 18.72
N THR A 206 -2.51 1.60 17.89
CA THR A 206 -2.67 1.53 16.44
C THR A 206 -3.61 0.40 16.03
N VAL A 207 -3.45 -0.78 16.63
CA VAL A 207 -4.28 -1.97 16.33
C VAL A 207 -5.72 -1.80 16.83
N GLU A 208 -5.93 -1.16 17.98
CA GLU A 208 -7.28 -0.81 18.43
C GLU A 208 -7.95 0.14 17.42
N ASN A 209 -7.23 1.14 16.89
CA ASN A 209 -7.76 2.04 15.86
C ASN A 209 -8.07 1.31 14.55
N ILE A 210 -7.21 0.38 14.09
CA ILE A 210 -7.50 -0.48 12.93
C ILE A 210 -8.78 -1.29 13.18
N SER A 211 -8.92 -1.89 14.37
CA SER A 211 -10.08 -2.72 14.71
C SER A 211 -11.39 -1.91 14.78
N MET A 212 -11.32 -0.66 15.26
CA MET A 212 -12.46 0.26 15.22
C MET A 212 -12.86 0.68 13.79
N SER A 213 -11.96 0.57 12.82
CA SER A 213 -12.24 0.81 11.40
C SER A 213 -12.77 -0.42 10.65
N ILE A 214 -13.01 -1.56 11.32
CA ILE A 214 -13.65 -2.74 10.72
C ILE A 214 -15.16 -2.47 10.61
N LEU A 215 -15.63 -2.36 9.36
CA LEU A 215 -17.04 -2.22 9.00
C LEU A 215 -17.82 -3.52 9.26
N ASP A 216 -19.15 -3.44 9.29
CA ASP A 216 -20.01 -4.59 9.58
C ASP A 216 -19.89 -5.72 8.55
N ASN A 217 -19.52 -5.39 7.31
CA ASN A 217 -19.23 -6.38 6.27
C ASN A 217 -17.81 -6.97 6.39
N GLY A 218 -16.94 -6.46 7.26
CA GLY A 218 -15.58 -6.96 7.44
C GLY A 218 -14.51 -6.21 6.63
N ILE A 219 -14.87 -5.25 5.79
CA ILE A 219 -13.91 -4.30 5.18
C ILE A 219 -13.27 -3.44 6.27
N ILE A 220 -11.97 -3.18 6.14
CA ILE A 220 -11.19 -2.46 7.16
C ILE A 220 -10.75 -1.11 6.59
N GLY A 221 -11.41 -0.03 7.04
CA GLY A 221 -11.32 1.29 6.41
C GLY A 221 -12.12 1.32 5.12
N ASN A 222 -11.45 1.07 3.99
CA ASN A 222 -12.05 0.89 2.67
C ASN A 222 -11.46 -0.35 1.97
N ILE A 223 -11.99 -0.67 0.78
CA ILE A 223 -11.57 -1.87 0.02
C ILE A 223 -10.07 -1.88 -0.31
N TYR A 224 -9.46 -0.72 -0.56
CA TYR A 224 -8.05 -0.59 -0.95
C TYR A 224 -7.10 -0.57 0.26
N SER A 225 -7.55 -0.13 1.43
CA SER A 225 -6.76 -0.19 2.68
C SER A 225 -6.81 -1.56 3.36
N THR A 226 -7.84 -2.37 3.05
CA THR A 226 -8.11 -3.65 3.71
C THR A 226 -6.92 -4.62 3.58
N GLY A 227 -6.25 -4.66 2.43
CA GLY A 227 -5.14 -5.59 2.21
C GLY A 227 -3.98 -5.39 3.17
N LEU A 228 -3.56 -4.14 3.39
CA LEU A 228 -2.51 -3.82 4.36
C LEU A 228 -3.00 -4.07 5.79
N ALA A 229 -4.24 -3.71 6.11
CA ALA A 229 -4.82 -3.93 7.44
C ALA A 229 -4.88 -5.42 7.82
N MET A 230 -5.21 -6.30 6.87
CA MET A 230 -5.14 -7.76 7.08
C MET A 230 -3.72 -8.22 7.44
N GLN A 231 -2.69 -7.69 6.76
CA GLN A 231 -1.30 -8.00 7.12
C GLN A 231 -1.01 -7.60 8.57
N ALA A 232 -1.37 -6.37 8.95
CA ALA A 232 -1.13 -5.82 10.27
C ALA A 232 -1.82 -6.61 11.40
N LEU A 233 -3.12 -6.90 11.25
CA LEU A 233 -3.90 -7.65 12.25
C LEU A 233 -3.43 -9.10 12.38
N SER A 234 -2.85 -9.69 11.32
CA SER A 234 -2.35 -11.06 11.35
C SER A 234 -1.03 -11.22 12.12
N VAL A 235 -0.26 -10.16 12.34
CA VAL A 235 1.11 -10.25 12.89
C VAL A 235 1.32 -9.51 14.22
N THR A 236 0.39 -8.65 14.62
CA THR A 236 0.56 -7.84 15.82
C THR A 236 0.75 -8.69 17.09
N PRO A 237 1.72 -8.38 17.96
CA PRO A 237 1.84 -8.99 19.29
C PRO A 237 0.78 -8.49 20.28
N GLU A 238 0.10 -7.38 19.96
CA GLU A 238 -0.91 -6.74 20.79
C GLU A 238 -2.27 -6.87 20.09
N PRO A 239 -3.08 -7.89 20.41
CA PRO A 239 -4.39 -8.07 19.78
C PRO A 239 -5.38 -6.97 20.24
N PRO A 240 -6.32 -6.55 19.36
CA PRO A 240 -7.35 -5.58 19.71
C PRO A 240 -8.37 -6.16 20.69
N LYS A 241 -9.12 -5.29 21.37
CA LYS A 241 -10.23 -5.74 22.24
C LYS A 241 -11.40 -6.33 21.45
N LYS A 242 -11.78 -5.68 20.34
CA LYS A 242 -12.77 -6.21 19.40
C LYS A 242 -12.09 -7.26 18.54
N GLU A 243 -12.53 -8.51 18.69
CA GLU A 243 -12.02 -9.63 17.91
C GLU A 243 -12.27 -9.40 16.42
N TRP A 244 -11.26 -9.70 15.61
CA TRP A 244 -11.34 -9.57 14.15
C TRP A 244 -11.75 -10.89 13.51
N ASN A 245 -12.90 -10.89 12.84
CA ASN A 245 -13.33 -12.02 12.01
C ASN A 245 -12.60 -12.00 10.65
N CYS A 246 -11.43 -12.64 10.60
CA CYS A 246 -10.61 -12.74 9.39
C CYS A 246 -11.38 -13.34 8.21
N GLN A 247 -12.18 -14.39 8.45
CA GLN A 247 -12.90 -15.07 7.37
C GLN A 247 -13.94 -14.16 6.72
N GLN A 248 -14.68 -13.38 7.51
CA GLN A 248 -15.63 -12.40 6.98
C GLN A 248 -14.94 -11.34 6.11
N THR A 249 -13.77 -10.84 6.53
CA THR A 249 -12.97 -9.92 5.71
C THR A 249 -12.52 -10.58 4.41
N MET A 250 -12.03 -11.83 4.47
CA MET A 250 -11.59 -12.60 3.31
C MET A 250 -12.72 -12.79 2.30
N ASP A 251 -13.90 -13.22 2.76
CA ASP A 251 -15.06 -13.45 1.90
C ASP A 251 -15.50 -12.15 1.22
N SER A 252 -15.53 -11.03 1.97
CA SER A 252 -15.88 -9.72 1.40
C SER A 252 -14.88 -9.23 0.36
N VAL A 253 -13.58 -9.42 0.58
CA VAL A 253 -12.56 -9.08 -0.42
C VAL A 253 -12.75 -9.92 -1.68
N LEU A 254 -13.04 -11.21 -1.56
CA LEU A 254 -13.27 -12.09 -2.71
C LEU A 254 -14.54 -11.70 -3.48
N ASP A 255 -15.59 -11.25 -2.80
CA ASP A 255 -16.79 -10.74 -3.45
C ASP A 255 -16.52 -9.42 -4.20
N GLU A 256 -15.80 -8.47 -3.60
CA GLU A 256 -15.37 -7.24 -4.30
C GLU A 256 -14.45 -7.52 -5.49
N MET A 257 -13.64 -8.58 -5.42
CA MET A 257 -12.83 -9.06 -6.55
C MET A 257 -13.69 -9.59 -7.70
N LYS A 258 -14.78 -10.32 -7.41
CA LYS A 258 -15.73 -10.80 -8.43
C LYS A 258 -16.49 -9.65 -9.11
N GLU A 259 -16.73 -8.56 -8.37
CA GLU A 259 -17.29 -7.31 -8.90
C GLU A 259 -16.25 -6.46 -9.67
N GLY A 260 -15.01 -6.96 -9.80
CA GLY A 260 -13.97 -6.33 -10.62
C GLY A 260 -13.30 -5.13 -9.97
N LYS A 261 -13.42 -4.91 -8.65
CA LYS A 261 -12.80 -3.77 -7.95
C LYS A 261 -11.27 -3.81 -7.92
N PHE A 262 -10.68 -4.97 -8.10
CA PHE A 262 -9.22 -5.16 -8.11
C PHE A 262 -8.69 -5.32 -9.53
N HIS A 263 -8.84 -4.28 -10.36
CA HIS A 263 -8.24 -4.23 -11.69
C HIS A 263 -6.94 -3.39 -11.75
N ASN A 264 -6.77 -2.44 -10.83
CA ASN A 264 -5.55 -1.65 -10.73
C ASN A 264 -4.39 -2.54 -10.20
N PRO A 265 -3.24 -2.63 -10.90
CA PRO A 265 -2.16 -3.53 -10.49
C PRO A 265 -1.54 -3.18 -9.14
N MET A 266 -1.62 -1.91 -8.70
CA MET A 266 -1.15 -1.51 -7.38
C MET A 266 -2.11 -1.95 -6.26
N SER A 267 -3.43 -1.88 -6.49
CA SER A 267 -4.39 -2.39 -5.50
C SER A 267 -4.24 -3.90 -5.32
N ILE A 268 -4.02 -4.64 -6.43
CA ILE A 268 -3.69 -6.07 -6.41
C ILE A 268 -2.41 -6.32 -5.60
N ALA A 269 -1.36 -5.53 -5.82
CA ALA A 269 -0.09 -5.69 -5.12
C ALA A 269 -0.20 -5.54 -3.59
N GLN A 270 -1.16 -4.75 -3.09
CA GLN A 270 -1.36 -4.56 -1.65
C GLN A 270 -2.22 -5.65 -1.00
N ILE A 271 -3.14 -6.28 -1.73
CA ILE A 271 -4.01 -7.34 -1.20
C ILE A 271 -3.44 -8.75 -1.42
N LEU A 272 -2.70 -8.98 -2.51
CA LEU A 272 -2.20 -10.30 -2.89
C LEU A 272 -1.37 -11.00 -1.79
N PRO A 273 -0.46 -10.31 -1.06
CA PRO A 273 0.24 -10.94 0.06
C PRO A 273 -0.73 -11.54 1.09
N SER A 274 -1.75 -10.80 1.50
CA SER A 274 -2.75 -11.26 2.48
C SER A 274 -3.54 -12.46 1.96
N LEU A 275 -3.92 -12.46 0.67
CA LEU A 275 -4.61 -13.59 0.02
C LEU A 275 -3.75 -14.86 -0.03
N LYS A 276 -2.42 -14.70 -0.10
CA LYS A 276 -1.45 -15.80 -0.06
C LYS A 276 -0.95 -16.11 1.36
N GLY A 277 -1.56 -15.52 2.39
CA GLY A 277 -1.16 -15.73 3.79
C GLY A 277 0.24 -15.20 4.11
N LYS A 278 0.65 -14.13 3.42
CA LYS A 278 1.94 -13.46 3.55
C LYS A 278 1.77 -12.01 4.00
N THR A 279 2.86 -11.44 4.49
CA THR A 279 3.00 -10.03 4.83
C THR A 279 4.33 -9.49 4.31
N TYR A 280 4.53 -8.18 4.38
CA TYR A 280 5.85 -7.61 4.13
C TYR A 280 6.93 -8.05 5.14
N LEU A 281 6.56 -8.62 6.30
CA LEU A 281 7.54 -9.24 7.22
C LEU A 281 8.14 -10.53 6.66
N ASP A 282 7.48 -11.17 5.69
CA ASP A 282 7.92 -12.41 5.06
C ASP A 282 8.97 -12.15 3.94
N VAL A 283 9.22 -10.89 3.57
CA VAL A 283 10.16 -10.49 2.50
C VAL A 283 11.58 -11.09 2.66
N PRO A 284 12.21 -11.07 3.86
CA PRO A 284 13.54 -11.66 4.04
C PRO A 284 13.57 -13.19 3.92
N HIS A 285 12.41 -13.84 3.86
CA HIS A 285 12.26 -15.30 3.84
C HIS A 285 11.82 -15.83 2.46
N VAL A 286 11.76 -14.98 1.44
CA VAL A 286 11.47 -15.41 0.07
C VAL A 286 12.59 -16.32 -0.43
N SER A 287 12.20 -17.45 -1.03
CA SER A 287 13.13 -18.37 -1.69
C SER A 287 13.19 -18.05 -3.18
N CYS A 288 14.37 -17.70 -3.69
CA CYS A 288 14.57 -17.39 -5.11
C CYS A 288 15.00 -18.60 -5.94
N SER A 289 14.79 -19.81 -5.43
CA SER A 289 15.04 -21.04 -6.21
C SER A 289 13.90 -21.22 -7.24
N PRO A 290 14.20 -21.58 -8.50
CA PRO A 290 13.19 -21.75 -9.53
C PRO A 290 12.27 -22.94 -9.20
N GLY A 291 11.11 -22.64 -8.59
CA GLY A 291 9.97 -23.54 -8.54
C GLY A 291 9.12 -23.28 -9.79
N HIS A 292 8.96 -24.29 -10.64
CA HIS A 292 8.09 -24.20 -11.81
C HIS A 292 6.63 -24.21 -11.34
N GLU A 293 6.02 -23.05 -11.09
CA GLU A 293 4.57 -22.94 -11.10
C GLU A 293 4.12 -22.59 -12.53
N VAL A 294 3.30 -23.47 -13.11
CA VAL A 294 2.76 -23.26 -14.46
C VAL A 294 1.78 -22.09 -14.41
N GLN A 295 2.01 -21.08 -15.25
CA GLN A 295 1.12 -19.93 -15.38
C GLN A 295 -0.32 -20.40 -15.65
N PRO A 296 -1.28 -20.10 -14.76
CA PRO A 296 -2.67 -20.45 -14.98
C PRO A 296 -3.20 -19.73 -16.22
N THR A 297 -3.96 -20.44 -17.05
CA THR A 297 -4.67 -19.82 -18.16
C THR A 297 -5.70 -18.86 -17.57
N LEU A 298 -5.62 -17.57 -17.94
CA LEU A 298 -6.61 -16.57 -17.54
C LEU A 298 -8.01 -17.11 -17.86
N PRO A 299 -8.93 -17.19 -16.89
CA PRO A 299 -10.34 -17.32 -17.21
C PRO A 299 -10.69 -16.15 -18.12
N SER A 300 -11.22 -16.43 -19.30
CA SER A 300 -11.79 -15.41 -20.16
C SER A 300 -12.91 -14.74 -19.38
N HIS A 301 -12.64 -13.60 -18.74
CA HIS A 301 -13.71 -12.77 -18.23
C HIS A 301 -14.57 -12.44 -19.46
N PRO A 302 -15.89 -12.68 -19.41
CA PRO A 302 -16.74 -12.29 -20.50
C PRO A 302 -16.59 -10.77 -20.65
N SER A 303 -15.90 -10.34 -21.71
CA SER A 303 -15.99 -8.97 -22.17
C SER A 303 -17.47 -8.74 -22.39
N ARG A 304 -18.08 -7.93 -21.53
CA ARG A 304 -19.45 -7.50 -21.71
C ARG A 304 -19.47 -6.87 -23.09
N VAL A 305 -20.13 -7.55 -24.04
CA VAL A 305 -20.35 -7.03 -25.38
C VAL A 305 -20.89 -5.62 -25.19
N PRO A 306 -20.33 -4.58 -25.83
CA PRO A 306 -20.89 -3.26 -25.74
C PRO A 306 -22.27 -3.29 -26.40
N THR A 307 -23.30 -3.56 -25.61
CA THR A 307 -24.65 -3.09 -25.88
C THR A 307 -24.49 -1.60 -26.17
N SER A 308 -25.04 -1.11 -27.29
CA SER A 308 -24.85 0.27 -27.76
C SER A 308 -24.83 1.26 -26.60
N ALA A 309 -23.61 1.63 -26.15
CA ALA A 309 -23.47 2.32 -24.89
C ALA A 309 -24.10 3.70 -25.05
N SER A 310 -25.16 3.96 -24.28
CA SER A 310 -25.77 5.28 -24.21
C SER A 310 -24.71 6.31 -23.80
N ASN A 311 -24.87 7.55 -24.26
CA ASN A 311 -24.09 8.63 -23.69
C ASN A 311 -24.66 8.97 -22.31
N ILE A 312 -23.79 9.10 -21.32
CA ILE A 312 -24.11 9.69 -20.02
C ILE A 312 -23.68 11.15 -20.01
N THR A 313 -24.29 11.96 -19.15
CA THR A 313 -23.85 13.35 -18.91
C THR A 313 -23.38 13.50 -17.47
N VAL A 314 -22.16 13.96 -17.30
CA VAL A 314 -21.52 14.23 -16.00
C VAL A 314 -21.42 15.74 -15.83
N LYS A 315 -21.80 16.23 -14.65
CA LYS A 315 -21.57 17.62 -14.25
C LYS A 315 -20.19 17.70 -13.60
N TYR A 316 -19.24 18.36 -14.25
CA TYR A 316 -17.88 18.48 -13.76
C TYR A 316 -17.60 19.91 -13.30
N THR A 317 -17.21 20.06 -12.03
CA THR A 317 -16.85 21.33 -11.40
C THR A 317 -15.37 21.34 -11.03
N ILE A 318 -14.67 22.42 -11.34
CA ILE A 318 -13.33 22.70 -10.82
C ILE A 318 -13.42 23.87 -9.84
N ASN A 319 -12.82 23.72 -8.66
CA ASN A 319 -12.91 24.70 -7.59
C ASN A 319 -11.54 24.96 -6.98
N ASN A 320 -11.12 26.23 -6.94
CA ASN A 320 -10.01 26.69 -6.13
C ASN A 320 -10.51 27.73 -5.12
N GLN A 321 -10.48 27.35 -3.85
CA GLN A 321 -10.88 28.21 -2.72
C GLN A 321 -9.69 28.62 -1.82
N LEU A 322 -8.47 28.15 -2.10
CA LEU A 322 -7.30 28.43 -1.27
C LEU A 322 -6.79 29.86 -1.54
N ARG A 323 -6.98 30.74 -0.56
CA ARG A 323 -6.48 32.12 -0.62
C ARG A 323 -4.96 32.15 -0.51
N GLY A 324 -4.32 32.97 -1.34
CA GLY A 324 -2.87 33.22 -1.29
C GLY A 324 -2.02 32.26 -2.11
N VAL A 325 -2.63 31.30 -2.82
CA VAL A 325 -1.89 30.42 -3.74
C VAL A 325 -2.05 30.93 -5.18
N GLU A 326 -3.27 31.19 -5.68
CA GLU A 326 -3.54 31.76 -7.02
C GLU A 326 -4.96 32.39 -7.09
N LEU A 327 -5.53 32.55 -8.31
CA LEU A 327 -6.91 33.01 -8.54
C LEU A 327 -7.94 32.03 -7.99
N LEU A 328 -8.93 32.56 -7.25
CA LEU A 328 -10.11 31.81 -6.82
C LEU A 328 -11.04 31.61 -8.03
N PHE A 329 -11.53 30.39 -8.22
CA PHE A 329 -12.48 30.08 -9.28
C PHE A 329 -13.39 28.92 -8.91
N ASN A 330 -14.58 28.90 -9.50
CA ASN A 330 -15.53 27.81 -9.40
C ASN A 330 -16.29 27.71 -10.74
N GLU A 331 -15.82 26.82 -11.59
CA GLU A 331 -16.31 26.68 -12.95
C GLU A 331 -16.95 25.31 -13.13
N THR A 332 -18.07 25.25 -13.84
CA THR A 332 -18.83 24.01 -14.04
C THR A 332 -19.15 23.82 -15.51
N ILE A 333 -18.99 22.59 -16.00
CA ILE A 333 -19.34 22.18 -17.36
C ILE A 333 -20.07 20.84 -17.35
N ASN A 334 -21.05 20.70 -18.26
CA ASN A 334 -21.68 19.41 -18.53
C ASN A 334 -20.92 18.70 -19.66
N VAL A 335 -20.44 17.50 -19.37
CA VAL A 335 -19.66 16.68 -20.29
C VAL A 335 -20.46 15.43 -20.61
N SER A 336 -20.55 15.10 -21.90
CA SER A 336 -21.22 13.88 -22.34
C SER A 336 -20.17 12.90 -22.83
N VAL A 337 -20.15 11.71 -22.25
CA VAL A 337 -19.22 10.62 -22.57
C VAL A 337 -19.99 9.31 -22.74
N LYS A 338 -19.38 8.29 -23.31
CA LYS A 338 -20.00 6.96 -23.39
C LYS A 338 -20.12 6.36 -21.99
N GLU A 339 -21.22 5.66 -21.73
CA GLU A 339 -21.36 4.86 -20.52
C GLU A 339 -20.20 3.87 -20.37
N GLY A 340 -19.65 3.77 -19.16
CA GLY A 340 -18.46 2.97 -18.87
C GLY A 340 -17.11 3.65 -19.14
N SER A 341 -17.10 4.89 -19.65
CA SER A 341 -15.86 5.69 -19.70
C SER A 341 -15.39 6.07 -18.30
N VAL A 342 -14.07 6.02 -18.09
CA VAL A 342 -13.45 6.46 -16.83
C VAL A 342 -13.46 7.99 -16.71
N LEU A 343 -13.32 8.50 -15.48
CA LEU A 343 -13.37 9.92 -15.16
C LEU A 343 -12.33 10.73 -15.94
N LEU A 344 -11.17 10.16 -16.26
CA LEU A 344 -10.15 10.80 -17.10
C LEU A 344 -10.72 11.26 -18.45
N VAL A 345 -11.62 10.48 -19.07
CA VAL A 345 -12.27 10.84 -20.34
C VAL A 345 -13.18 12.07 -20.17
N VAL A 346 -13.81 12.22 -19.00
CA VAL A 346 -14.60 13.42 -18.66
C VAL A 346 -13.70 14.65 -18.59
N LEU A 347 -12.51 14.51 -17.97
CA LEU A 347 -11.52 15.58 -17.87
C LEU A 347 -10.98 15.98 -19.26
N GLU A 348 -10.65 15.00 -20.09
CA GLU A 348 -10.19 15.21 -21.48
C GLU A 348 -11.23 15.94 -22.32
N GLU A 349 -12.50 15.52 -22.25
CA GLU A 349 -13.60 16.16 -22.96
C GLU A 349 -13.92 17.56 -22.41
N ALA A 350 -13.78 17.78 -21.10
CA ALA A 350 -13.91 19.10 -20.51
C ALA A 350 -12.82 20.06 -21.03
N GLN A 351 -11.56 19.62 -21.01
CA GLN A 351 -10.42 20.37 -21.56
C GLN A 351 -10.62 20.68 -23.05
N ARG A 352 -11.11 19.72 -23.84
CA ARG A 352 -11.37 19.90 -25.27
C ARG A 352 -12.44 20.95 -25.54
N LYS A 353 -13.48 21.03 -24.69
CA LYS A 353 -14.60 21.97 -24.83
C LYS A 353 -14.26 23.37 -24.31
N ASN A 354 -13.48 23.46 -23.24
CA ASN A 354 -13.18 24.73 -22.59
C ASN A 354 -11.74 24.73 -22.03
N PRO A 355 -10.85 25.63 -22.52
CA PRO A 355 -9.46 25.73 -22.04
C PRO A 355 -9.30 25.97 -20.54
N THR A 356 -10.31 26.51 -19.86
CA THR A 356 -10.31 26.67 -18.39
C THR A 356 -10.21 25.34 -17.65
N PHE A 357 -10.65 24.23 -18.27
CA PHE A 357 -10.58 22.88 -17.70
C PHE A 357 -9.31 22.12 -18.12
N LYS A 358 -8.31 22.81 -18.67
CA LYS A 358 -7.03 22.17 -18.99
C LYS A 358 -6.39 21.59 -17.74
N PHE A 359 -5.75 20.44 -17.88
CA PHE A 359 -5.12 19.75 -16.77
C PHE A 359 -3.83 19.06 -17.20
N GLU A 360 -2.99 18.75 -16.22
CA GLU A 360 -1.77 17.97 -16.38
C GLU A 360 -1.83 16.76 -15.46
N THR A 361 -1.13 15.70 -15.84
CA THR A 361 -1.06 14.46 -15.07
C THR A 361 0.37 14.02 -14.85
N THR A 362 0.62 13.42 -13.69
CA THR A 362 1.89 12.77 -13.35
C THR A 362 1.66 11.28 -13.13
N MET A 363 2.52 10.43 -13.70
CA MET A 363 2.44 8.99 -13.50
C MET A 363 3.03 8.58 -12.14
N THR A 364 2.34 7.70 -11.42
CA THR A 364 2.78 7.16 -10.13
C THR A 364 2.62 5.64 -10.09
N SER A 365 3.03 5.01 -8.97
CA SER A 365 2.76 3.58 -8.73
C SER A 365 1.28 3.21 -8.79
N TRP A 366 0.37 4.13 -8.46
CA TRP A 366 -1.08 3.93 -8.49
C TRP A 366 -1.74 4.28 -9.83
N GLY A 367 -0.98 4.85 -10.78
CA GLY A 367 -1.50 5.35 -12.05
C GLY A 367 -1.39 6.87 -12.16
N LEU A 368 -2.23 7.46 -13.03
CA LEU A 368 -2.22 8.88 -13.32
C LEU A 368 -2.86 9.69 -12.19
N VAL A 369 -2.07 10.59 -11.62
CA VAL A 369 -2.53 11.63 -10.68
C VAL A 369 -2.71 12.93 -11.46
N VAL A 370 -3.81 13.64 -11.22
CA VAL A 370 -4.01 14.99 -11.78
C VAL A 370 -3.18 15.97 -10.95
N SER A 371 -2.05 16.41 -11.52
CA SER A 371 -1.07 17.25 -10.83
C SER A 371 -1.35 18.74 -10.99
N SER A 372 -2.12 19.14 -12.01
CA SER A 372 -2.49 20.54 -12.22
C SER A 372 -3.85 20.65 -12.91
N ILE A 373 -4.65 21.66 -12.56
CA ILE A 373 -5.85 22.05 -13.30
C ILE A 373 -5.85 23.57 -13.41
N ASN A 374 -6.10 24.08 -14.62
CA ASN A 374 -6.13 25.50 -14.92
C ASN A 374 -4.82 26.24 -14.52
N ASN A 375 -3.68 25.55 -14.68
CA ASN A 375 -2.33 25.98 -14.25
C ASN A 375 -2.06 25.98 -12.74
N ILE A 376 -3.01 25.58 -11.90
CA ILE A 376 -2.78 25.49 -10.46
C ILE A 376 -2.26 24.07 -10.18
N ALA A 377 -0.97 23.98 -9.88
CA ALA A 377 -0.30 22.71 -9.61
C ALA A 377 -0.33 22.32 -8.12
N GLU A 378 -0.32 21.02 -7.86
CA GLU A 378 -0.07 20.47 -6.53
C GLU A 378 1.33 20.87 -6.02
N ASN A 379 1.49 20.93 -4.70
CA ASN A 379 2.75 21.33 -4.10
C ASN A 379 2.96 20.62 -2.76
N VAL A 380 3.99 19.78 -2.71
CA VAL A 380 4.32 18.97 -1.52
C VAL A 380 4.76 19.85 -0.34
N THR A 381 5.45 20.96 -0.59
CA THR A 381 5.89 21.91 0.46
C THR A 381 4.71 22.64 1.08
N HIS A 382 3.72 23.02 0.27
CA HIS A 382 2.50 23.69 0.73
C HIS A 382 1.38 22.71 1.14
N LYS A 383 1.63 21.41 0.96
CA LYS A 383 0.67 20.30 1.18
C LYS A 383 -0.64 20.52 0.42
N THR A 384 -0.57 21.01 -0.80
CA THR A 384 -1.74 21.29 -1.65
C THR A 384 -1.88 20.26 -2.76
N TYR A 385 -3.11 19.87 -3.08
CA TYR A 385 -3.43 18.87 -4.11
C TYR A 385 -4.85 19.04 -4.65
N TRP A 386 -5.16 18.30 -5.72
CA TRP A 386 -6.52 18.21 -6.30
C TRP A 386 -7.28 17.01 -5.75
N GLN A 387 -8.28 17.27 -4.91
CA GLN A 387 -9.19 16.27 -4.37
C GLN A 387 -10.41 16.10 -5.28
N PHE A 388 -10.70 14.87 -5.71
CA PHE A 388 -11.91 14.56 -6.48
C PHE A 388 -13.02 14.06 -5.56
N LEU A 389 -14.24 14.54 -5.78
CA LEU A 389 -15.42 14.20 -4.99
C LEU A 389 -16.61 13.90 -5.90
N SER A 390 -17.44 12.94 -5.50
CA SER A 390 -18.81 12.80 -5.99
C SER A 390 -19.75 13.49 -5.01
N GLY A 391 -20.32 14.63 -5.44
CA GLY A 391 -21.03 15.55 -4.56
C GLY A 391 -20.12 16.11 -3.46
N LYS A 392 -20.25 15.58 -2.24
CA LYS A 392 -19.44 15.98 -1.06
C LYS A 392 -18.52 14.86 -0.56
N THR A 393 -18.60 13.67 -1.16
CA THR A 393 -17.87 12.49 -0.71
C THR A 393 -16.60 12.34 -1.55
N PRO A 394 -15.40 12.32 -0.95
CA PRO A 394 -14.17 12.06 -1.68
C PRO A 394 -14.22 10.71 -2.41
N LEU A 395 -13.69 10.68 -3.63
CA LEU A 395 -13.55 9.43 -4.37
C LEU A 395 -12.46 8.56 -3.73
N ASN A 396 -12.63 7.25 -3.85
CA ASN A 396 -11.68 6.24 -3.39
C ASN A 396 -10.85 5.64 -4.55
N GLU A 397 -10.99 6.16 -5.76
CA GLU A 397 -10.31 5.69 -6.98
C GLU A 397 -9.70 6.86 -7.74
N GLY A 398 -8.62 6.59 -8.48
CA GLY A 398 -7.99 7.58 -9.36
C GLY A 398 -8.86 7.88 -10.58
N VAL A 399 -8.58 9.01 -11.25
CA VAL A 399 -9.37 9.43 -12.44
C VAL A 399 -9.30 8.42 -13.59
N ALA A 400 -8.22 7.63 -13.66
CA ALA A 400 -8.04 6.60 -14.68
C ALA A 400 -8.81 5.29 -14.39
N ASP A 401 -9.34 5.14 -13.17
CA ASP A 401 -10.02 3.92 -12.72
C ASP A 401 -11.51 4.17 -12.43
N TYR A 402 -11.84 5.33 -11.85
CA TYR A 402 -13.21 5.66 -11.46
C TYR A 402 -14.14 5.76 -12.68
N ILE A 403 -15.29 5.09 -12.64
CA ILE A 403 -16.32 5.13 -13.70
C ILE A 403 -17.52 5.96 -13.21
N PRO A 404 -17.73 7.18 -13.73
CA PRO A 404 -18.87 8.00 -13.35
C PRO A 404 -20.21 7.42 -13.83
N PHE A 405 -21.29 7.73 -13.11
CA PHE A 405 -22.66 7.40 -13.53
C PHE A 405 -23.41 8.60 -14.12
N ASN A 406 -24.56 8.34 -14.76
CA ASN A 406 -25.31 9.39 -15.42
C ASN A 406 -25.85 10.44 -14.43
N CYS A 407 -25.72 11.72 -14.80
CA CYS A 407 -26.06 12.89 -14.01
C CYS A 407 -25.23 13.05 -12.72
N GLU A 408 -24.12 12.33 -12.59
CA GLU A 408 -23.21 12.48 -11.45
C GLU A 408 -22.57 13.88 -11.42
N HIS A 409 -22.41 14.43 -10.23
CA HIS A 409 -21.71 15.71 -10.02
C HIS A 409 -20.32 15.45 -9.43
N ILE A 410 -19.31 15.50 -10.30
CA ILE A 410 -17.91 15.40 -9.92
C ILE A 410 -17.33 16.78 -9.66
N THR A 411 -16.64 16.94 -8.54
CA THR A 411 -15.91 18.17 -8.18
C THR A 411 -14.43 17.85 -8.02
N ALA A 412 -13.57 18.57 -8.74
CA ALA A 412 -12.14 18.66 -8.43
C ALA A 412 -11.91 19.91 -7.58
N ASN A 413 -11.52 19.72 -6.33
CA ASN A 413 -11.32 20.78 -5.35
C ASN A 413 -9.83 20.91 -5.01
N PHE A 414 -9.25 22.09 -5.22
CA PHE A 414 -7.89 22.38 -4.78
C PHE A 414 -7.90 22.63 -3.27
N THR A 415 -7.23 21.75 -2.52
CA THR A 415 -7.29 21.72 -1.06
C THR A 415 -5.94 21.32 -0.47
N GLN A 416 -5.87 21.27 0.86
CA GLN A 416 -4.69 20.85 1.61
C GLN A 416 -4.90 19.50 2.32
N TYR A 417 -3.80 18.82 2.62
CA TYR A 417 -3.78 17.62 3.47
C TYR A 417 -3.07 17.88 4.79
#